data_AF-A0A0Q9LP95-F1
#
_entry.id   AF-A0A0Q9LP95-F1
#
_cell.length_a   1.000
_cell.length_b   1.000
_cell.length_c   1.000
_cell.angle_alpha   90.00
_cell.angle_beta   90.00
_cell.angle_gamma   90.00
#
_symmetry.space_group_name_H-M   'P 1'
#
loop_
_entity.id
_entity.type
_entity.pdbx_description
1 polymer ?
#
loop_
_entity_poly.entity_id
_entity_poly.type
_entity_poly.pdbx_seq_one_letter_code
_entity_poly.pdbx_strand_id
1 'polypeptide(L)'
;MTPFMQRVAELVGTPEDDLVALGAMSPPPVTRLSRRIATGTGADRQVMIRSLAEQLVSEANAVLGAADDRLELVDETLPTELAFRVVHRGRAARVSTTFEDGTAYGRLVGDGIESEEPVELEDADALPDLLVRLLVESGVTHHHVA
;
A
#
# COMPACT_ATOMS: atom_id res chain seq x y z
N MET A 1 1.12 3.36 20.18
CA MET A 1 0.67 2.94 18.84
C MET A 1 0.42 4.18 18.01
N THR A 2 0.86 4.20 16.76
CA THR A 2 0.55 5.26 15.80
C THR A 2 -0.94 5.18 15.38
N PRO A 3 -1.51 6.24 14.75
CA PRO A 3 -2.85 6.16 14.19
C PRO A 3 -3.02 5.00 13.19
N PHE A 4 -1.98 4.71 12.40
CA PHE A 4 -2.00 3.59 11.48
C PHE A 4 -2.03 2.23 12.22
N MET A 5 -1.18 2.03 13.24
CA MET A 5 -1.21 0.81 14.06
C MET A 5 -2.57 0.59 14.74
N GLN A 6 -3.23 1.66 15.21
CA GLN A 6 -4.58 1.56 15.79
C GLN A 6 -5.59 1.01 14.78
N ARG A 7 -5.53 1.52 13.54
CA ARG A 7 -6.41 1.09 12.46
C ARG A 7 -6.15 -0.36 12.03
N VAL A 8 -4.90 -0.80 12.01
CA VAL A 8 -4.55 -2.22 11.79
C VAL A 8 -5.04 -3.10 12.95
N ALA A 9 -4.92 -2.64 14.20
CA ALA A 9 -5.38 -3.41 15.37
C ALA A 9 -6.90 -3.57 15.39
N GLU A 10 -7.64 -2.52 14.99
CA GLU A 10 -9.10 -2.58 14.81
C GLU A 10 -9.48 -3.60 13.73
N LEU A 11 -8.75 -3.62 12.60
CA LEU A 11 -8.97 -4.59 11.54
C LEU A 11 -8.72 -6.03 12.02
N VAL A 12 -7.62 -6.29 12.74
CA VAL A 12 -7.30 -7.62 13.28
C VAL A 12 -8.35 -8.08 14.31
N GLY A 13 -8.85 -7.15 15.13
CA GLY A 13 -9.81 -7.44 16.21
C GLY A 13 -11.28 -7.52 15.75
N THR A 14 -11.60 -7.08 14.54
CA THR A 14 -12.96 -7.12 13.98
C THR A 14 -13.27 -8.52 13.46
N PRO A 15 -14.38 -9.19 13.82
CA PRO A 15 -14.72 -10.53 13.31
C PRO A 15 -14.82 -10.60 11.77
N GLU A 16 -14.54 -11.77 11.19
CA GLU A 16 -14.50 -11.97 9.73
C GLU A 16 -15.80 -11.55 9.02
N ASP A 17 -16.95 -11.86 9.64
CA ASP A 17 -18.28 -11.50 9.11
C ASP A 17 -18.49 -9.97 9.03
N ASP A 18 -17.79 -9.21 9.88
CA ASP A 18 -17.87 -7.75 9.96
C ASP A 18 -16.74 -7.06 9.14
N LEU A 19 -15.71 -7.81 8.72
CA LEU A 19 -14.59 -7.27 7.92
C LEU A 19 -15.04 -6.73 6.57
N VAL A 20 -16.06 -7.33 5.94
CA VAL A 20 -16.60 -6.84 4.67
C VAL A 20 -17.23 -5.45 4.86
N ALA A 21 -17.96 -5.25 5.96
CA ALA A 21 -18.56 -3.96 6.29
C ALA A 21 -17.50 -2.92 6.65
N LEU A 22 -16.50 -3.30 7.45
CA LEU A 22 -15.37 -2.43 7.81
C LEU A 22 -14.53 -2.07 6.57
N GLY A 23 -14.33 -3.02 5.67
CA GLY A 23 -13.65 -2.85 4.39
C GLY A 23 -14.37 -1.92 3.44
N ALA A 24 -15.71 -1.95 3.42
CA ALA A 24 -16.54 -1.02 2.67
C ALA A 24 -16.53 0.41 3.27
N MET A 25 -16.26 0.53 4.57
CA MET A 25 -16.13 1.81 5.27
C MET A 25 -14.72 2.42 5.20
N SER A 26 -13.68 1.62 4.94
CA SER A 26 -12.34 2.16 4.74
C SER A 26 -12.27 2.95 3.43
N PRO A 27 -11.83 4.22 3.46
CA PRO A 27 -11.69 5.00 2.25
C PRO A 27 -10.68 4.34 1.31
N PRO A 28 -10.94 4.36 -0.01
CA PRO A 28 -9.93 3.95 -0.98
C PRO A 28 -8.72 4.88 -0.90
N PRO A 29 -7.51 4.42 -1.25
CA PRO A 29 -6.35 5.31 -1.34
C PRO A 29 -6.62 6.43 -2.33
N VAL A 30 -6.23 7.65 -1.97
CA VAL A 30 -6.41 8.80 -2.86
C VAL A 30 -5.43 8.66 -4.04
N THR A 31 -5.98 8.62 -5.24
CA THR A 31 -5.22 8.52 -6.49
C THR A 31 -5.51 9.68 -7.42
N ARG A 32 -4.55 9.98 -8.30
CA ARG A 32 -4.73 10.87 -9.45
C ARG A 32 -4.26 10.23 -10.73
N LEU A 33 -4.72 10.78 -11.86
CA LEU A 33 -4.13 10.49 -13.16
C LEU A 33 -2.61 10.74 -13.12
N SER A 34 -1.87 9.82 -13.72
CA SER A 34 -0.42 9.90 -13.79
C SER A 34 0.01 11.12 -14.59
N ARG A 35 0.98 11.87 -14.07
CA ARG A 35 1.48 13.08 -14.73
C ARG A 35 2.96 12.96 -15.00
N ARG A 36 3.39 13.45 -16.17
CA ARG A 36 4.81 13.63 -16.47
C ARG A 36 5.34 14.81 -15.67
N ILE A 37 6.35 14.54 -14.87
CA ILE A 37 7.07 15.52 -14.04
C ILE A 37 8.57 15.42 -14.32
N ALA A 38 9.37 16.34 -13.79
CA ALA A 38 10.82 16.26 -13.92
C ALA A 38 11.36 14.99 -13.22
N THR A 39 12.37 14.35 -13.83
CA THR A 39 13.03 13.14 -13.28
C THR A 39 13.42 13.27 -11.81
N GLY A 40 14.06 14.39 -11.42
CA GLY A 40 14.47 14.62 -10.03
C GLY A 40 13.28 14.63 -9.06
N THR A 41 12.20 15.34 -9.40
CA THR A 41 10.98 15.38 -8.59
C THR A 41 10.32 14.00 -8.49
N GLY A 42 10.30 13.22 -9.57
CA GLY A 42 9.79 11.85 -9.54
C GLY A 42 10.62 10.92 -8.65
N ALA A 43 11.95 11.04 -8.71
CA ALA A 43 12.85 10.27 -7.86
C ALA A 43 12.66 10.61 -6.37
N ASP A 44 12.63 11.89 -6.02
CA ASP A 44 12.43 12.35 -4.64
C ASP A 44 11.11 11.82 -4.06
N ARG A 45 10.04 11.92 -4.86
CA ARG A 45 8.71 11.43 -4.51
C ARG A 45 8.71 9.91 -4.31
N GLN A 46 9.35 9.15 -5.21
CA GLN A 46 9.44 7.70 -5.09
C GLN A 46 10.19 7.29 -3.81
N VAL A 47 11.30 7.98 -3.49
CA VAL A 47 12.07 7.73 -2.26
C VAL A 47 11.23 8.00 -1.01
N MET A 48 10.48 9.11 -1.00
CA MET A 48 9.58 9.45 0.11
C MET A 48 8.50 8.37 0.31
N ILE A 49 7.81 7.98 -0.77
CA ILE A 49 6.75 6.96 -0.74
C ILE A 49 7.31 5.62 -0.27
N ARG A 50 8.44 5.16 -0.85
CA ARG A 50 9.06 3.90 -0.44
C ARG A 50 9.45 3.92 1.04
N SER A 51 10.09 4.98 1.50
CA SER A 51 10.53 5.09 2.90
C SER A 51 9.35 5.03 3.87
N LEU A 52 8.23 5.68 3.54
CA LEU A 52 7.01 5.59 4.34
C LEU A 52 6.40 4.17 4.27
N ALA A 53 6.41 3.53 3.10
CA ALA A 53 5.92 2.16 2.95
C ALA A 53 6.69 1.18 3.86
N GLU A 54 8.03 1.31 3.96
CA GLU A 54 8.84 0.49 4.87
C GLU A 54 8.43 0.69 6.34
N GLN A 55 8.27 1.94 6.77
CA GLN A 55 7.82 2.26 8.11
C GLN A 55 6.45 1.64 8.40
N LEU A 56 5.47 1.86 7.52
CA LEU A 56 4.11 1.37 7.70
C LEU A 56 4.04 -0.17 7.66
N VAL A 57 4.79 -0.83 6.78
CA VAL A 57 4.87 -2.30 6.77
C VAL A 57 5.46 -2.81 8.09
N SER A 58 6.48 -2.15 8.64
CA SER A 58 7.02 -2.50 9.95
C SER A 58 5.99 -2.30 11.07
N GLU A 59 5.24 -1.20 11.03
CA GLU A 59 4.19 -0.88 12.02
C GLU A 59 3.05 -1.90 11.97
N ALA A 60 2.53 -2.22 10.78
CA ALA A 60 1.47 -3.21 10.62
C ALA A 60 1.92 -4.60 11.09
N ASN A 61 3.13 -5.01 10.72
CA ASN A 61 3.68 -6.30 11.14
C ASN A 61 3.92 -6.39 12.66
N ALA A 62 4.13 -5.27 13.34
CA ALA A 62 4.20 -5.26 14.80
C ALA A 62 2.84 -5.53 15.46
N VAL A 63 1.74 -5.29 14.74
CA VAL A 63 0.35 -5.52 15.20
C VAL A 63 -0.15 -6.91 14.80
N LEU A 64 0.13 -7.37 13.58
CA LEU A 64 -0.23 -8.71 13.09
C LEU A 64 0.41 -9.85 13.92
N GLY A 65 1.48 -9.58 14.68
CA GLY A 65 2.09 -10.62 15.53
C GLY A 65 2.72 -11.77 14.73
N ALA A 66 3.02 -12.89 15.41
CA ALA A 66 3.85 -13.96 14.84
C ALA A 66 3.07 -15.11 14.16
N ALA A 67 1.77 -15.23 14.43
CA ALA A 67 0.95 -16.31 13.85
C ALA A 67 0.12 -15.86 12.63
N ASP A 68 0.06 -14.54 12.37
CA ASP A 68 -0.58 -14.00 11.18
C ASP A 68 0.42 -13.89 10.02
N ASP A 69 -0.09 -13.94 8.78
CA ASP A 69 0.72 -13.66 7.61
C ASP A 69 1.22 -12.21 7.66
N ARG A 70 2.52 -12.04 7.39
CA ARG A 70 3.15 -10.73 7.42
C ARG A 70 2.99 -10.03 6.08
N LEU A 71 2.95 -8.70 6.13
CA LEU A 71 3.19 -7.88 4.95
C LEU A 71 4.66 -7.99 4.55
N GLU A 72 4.90 -8.26 3.28
CA GLU A 72 6.24 -8.24 2.68
C GLU A 72 6.39 -7.00 1.80
N LEU A 73 7.50 -6.27 1.95
CA LEU A 73 7.89 -5.18 1.07
C LEU A 73 9.04 -5.67 0.18
N VAL A 74 8.82 -5.66 -1.14
CA VAL A 74 9.77 -6.16 -2.13
C VAL A 74 10.10 -5.06 -3.12
N ASP A 75 11.35 -4.60 -3.11
CA ASP A 75 11.87 -3.68 -4.12
C ASP A 75 12.09 -4.43 -5.45
N GLU A 76 11.63 -3.86 -6.57
CA GLU A 76 11.84 -4.38 -7.92
C GLU A 76 12.96 -3.59 -8.60
N THR A 77 14.00 -4.29 -9.07
CA THR A 77 15.12 -3.65 -9.78
C THR A 77 14.88 -3.68 -11.28
N LEU A 78 14.60 -2.52 -11.88
CA LEU A 78 14.33 -2.36 -13.31
C LEU A 78 15.23 -1.25 -13.90
N PRO A 79 15.57 -1.30 -15.21
CA PRO A 79 16.56 -0.36 -15.78
C PRO A 79 16.12 1.10 -15.81
N THR A 80 14.83 1.36 -16.00
CA THR A 80 14.25 2.70 -16.19
C THR A 80 13.06 2.94 -15.26
N GLU A 81 12.93 2.15 -14.21
CA GLU A 81 11.79 2.20 -13.29
C GLU A 81 12.28 1.92 -11.87
N LEU A 82 11.84 2.73 -10.93
CA LEU A 82 11.92 2.43 -9.51
C LEU A 82 10.56 1.91 -9.07
N ALA A 83 10.51 0.71 -8.53
CA ALA A 83 9.26 0.08 -8.14
C ALA A 83 9.42 -0.72 -6.85
N PHE A 84 8.33 -0.84 -6.10
CA PHE A 84 8.22 -1.78 -5.01
C PHE A 84 6.82 -2.40 -5.01
N ARG A 85 6.70 -3.57 -4.39
CA ARG A 85 5.44 -4.23 -4.10
C ARG A 85 5.28 -4.44 -2.61
N VAL A 86 4.07 -4.23 -2.12
CA VAL A 86 3.65 -4.75 -0.83
C VAL A 86 2.75 -5.95 -1.08
N VAL A 87 3.08 -7.08 -0.46
CA VAL A 87 2.42 -8.38 -0.66
C VAL A 87 1.83 -8.86 0.66
N HIS A 88 0.62 -9.43 0.60
CA HIS A 88 -0.01 -10.12 1.71
C HIS A 88 -0.95 -11.20 1.18
N ARG A 89 -0.81 -12.44 1.64
CA ARG A 89 -1.65 -13.61 1.29
C ARG A 89 -1.98 -13.74 -0.21
N GLY A 90 -0.96 -13.63 -1.05
CA GLY A 90 -1.08 -13.79 -2.50
C GLY A 90 -1.66 -12.57 -3.24
N ARG A 91 -2.04 -11.51 -2.53
CA ARG A 91 -2.41 -10.22 -3.10
C ARG A 91 -1.25 -9.24 -3.03
N ALA A 92 -1.26 -8.26 -3.92
CA ALA A 92 -0.21 -7.26 -3.96
C ALA A 92 -0.69 -5.88 -4.41
N ALA A 93 -0.03 -4.85 -3.89
CA ALA A 93 -0.05 -3.50 -4.42
C ALA A 93 1.36 -3.12 -4.88
N ARG A 94 1.48 -2.68 -6.13
CA ARG A 94 2.72 -2.22 -6.78
C ARG A 94 2.67 -0.72 -6.97
N VAL A 95 3.67 -0.03 -6.45
CA VAL A 95 3.91 1.39 -6.69
C VAL A 95 5.19 1.54 -7.48
N SER A 96 5.14 2.29 -8.57
CA SER A 96 6.32 2.53 -9.38
C SER A 96 6.40 3.94 -9.94
N THR A 97 7.61 4.31 -10.33
CA THR A 97 7.92 5.53 -11.06
C THR A 97 8.81 5.17 -12.23
N THR A 98 8.31 5.41 -13.44
CA THR A 98 9.06 5.20 -14.70
C THR A 98 9.78 6.48 -15.10
N PHE A 99 11.00 6.35 -15.62
CA PHE A 99 11.84 7.46 -16.08
C PHE A 99 12.05 7.36 -17.59
N GLU A 100 11.65 8.40 -18.31
CA GLU A 100 11.68 8.43 -19.78
C GLU A 100 11.84 9.88 -20.27
N ASP A 101 12.76 10.12 -21.20
CA ASP A 101 12.96 11.41 -21.88
C ASP A 101 13.08 12.63 -20.94
N GLY A 102 13.82 12.48 -19.84
CA GLY A 102 14.00 13.54 -18.84
C GLY A 102 12.77 13.82 -17.97
N THR A 103 11.74 12.97 -18.11
CA THR A 103 10.54 13.00 -17.29
C THR A 103 10.42 11.75 -16.44
N ALA A 104 9.55 11.82 -15.45
CA ALA A 104 9.10 10.71 -14.64
C ALA A 104 7.57 10.69 -14.56
N TYR A 105 6.97 9.52 -14.43
CA TYR A 105 5.54 9.35 -14.14
C TYR A 105 5.33 8.15 -13.23
N GLY A 106 4.45 8.32 -12.24
CA GLY A 106 4.09 7.26 -11.31
C GLY A 106 3.10 6.27 -11.91
N ARG A 107 2.99 5.09 -11.29
CA ARG A 107 1.93 4.12 -11.53
C ARG A 107 1.63 3.36 -10.26
N LEU A 108 0.35 3.12 -10.04
CA LEU A 108 -0.19 2.26 -9.00
C LEU A 108 -0.97 1.13 -9.66
N VAL A 109 -0.65 -0.10 -9.30
CA VAL A 109 -1.34 -1.32 -9.76
C VAL A 109 -1.59 -2.19 -8.54
N GLY A 110 -2.79 -2.73 -8.37
CA GLY A 110 -3.06 -3.64 -7.27
C GLY A 110 -4.50 -4.09 -7.26
N ASP A 111 -4.78 -5.08 -6.42
CA ASP A 111 -6.14 -5.60 -6.27
C ASP A 111 -7.07 -4.49 -5.73
N GLY A 112 -8.23 -4.33 -6.37
CA GLY A 112 -9.18 -3.26 -6.03
C GLY A 112 -8.82 -1.88 -6.55
N ILE A 113 -7.81 -1.76 -7.41
CA ILE A 113 -7.44 -0.51 -8.10
C ILE A 113 -7.89 -0.62 -9.55
N GLU A 114 -9.09 -0.12 -9.82
CA GLU A 114 -9.70 -0.12 -11.14
C GLU A 114 -9.55 1.25 -11.79
N SER A 115 -8.79 1.34 -12.89
CA SER A 115 -8.74 2.54 -13.72
C SER A 115 -8.42 2.21 -15.17
N GLU A 116 -9.13 2.86 -16.10
CA GLU A 116 -8.86 2.75 -17.54
C GLU A 116 -7.57 3.49 -17.93
N GLU A 117 -7.21 4.54 -17.18
CA GLU A 117 -6.02 5.34 -17.39
C GLU A 117 -4.96 5.04 -16.32
N PRO A 118 -3.66 5.20 -16.60
CA PRO A 118 -2.63 5.05 -15.57
C PRO A 118 -2.85 6.04 -14.43
N VAL A 119 -3.02 5.53 -13.22
CA VAL A 119 -3.12 6.32 -11.99
C VAL A 119 -1.89 6.14 -11.11
N GLU A 120 -1.60 7.13 -10.28
CA GLU A 120 -0.61 7.10 -9.21
C GLU A 120 -1.28 7.54 -7.90
N LEU A 121 -0.67 7.21 -6.75
CA LEU A 121 -1.08 7.80 -5.46
C LEU A 121 -1.05 9.34 -5.59
N GLU A 122 -1.94 10.09 -4.93
CA GLU A 122 -1.90 11.56 -4.94
C GLU A 122 -0.58 12.07 -4.33
N ASP A 123 -0.19 11.45 -3.21
CA ASP A 123 1.01 11.70 -2.42
C ASP A 123 1.32 10.49 -1.50
N ALA A 124 2.26 10.66 -0.57
CA ALA A 124 2.63 9.62 0.39
C ALA A 124 1.54 9.38 1.46
N ASP A 125 0.69 10.35 1.75
CA ASP A 125 -0.36 10.25 2.79
C ASP A 125 -1.49 9.30 2.38
N ALA A 126 -1.56 8.92 1.10
CA ALA A 126 -2.45 7.88 0.59
C ALA A 126 -1.97 6.43 0.86
N LEU A 127 -0.71 6.23 1.29
CA LEU A 127 -0.16 4.88 1.54
C LEU A 127 -0.87 4.10 2.67
N PRO A 128 -1.23 4.70 3.82
CA PRO A 128 -1.96 4.01 4.87
C PRO A 128 -3.25 3.35 4.36
N ASP A 129 -4.03 4.07 3.56
CA ASP A 129 -5.28 3.56 2.97
C ASP A 129 -5.02 2.41 1.99
N LEU A 130 -3.95 2.51 1.20
CA LEU A 130 -3.53 1.43 0.30
C LEU A 130 -3.21 0.14 1.07
N LEU A 131 -2.48 0.25 2.19
CA LEU A 131 -2.09 -0.92 3.00
C LEU A 131 -3.27 -1.52 3.76
N VAL A 132 -4.16 -0.69 4.32
CA VAL A 132 -5.40 -1.17 4.95
C VAL A 132 -6.26 -1.88 3.93
N ARG A 133 -6.42 -1.31 2.72
CA ARG A 133 -7.17 -1.95 1.63
C ARG A 133 -6.58 -3.30 1.26
N LEU A 134 -5.26 -3.39 1.11
CA LEU A 134 -4.59 -4.66 0.82
C LEU A 134 -4.89 -5.71 1.90
N LEU A 135 -4.80 -5.36 3.19
CA LEU A 135 -5.10 -6.28 4.29
C LEU A 135 -6.56 -6.75 4.27
N VAL A 136 -7.53 -5.84 4.09
CA VAL A 136 -8.96 -6.15 3.96
C VAL A 136 -9.21 -7.12 2.82
N GLU A 137 -8.71 -6.81 1.63
CA GLU A 137 -8.90 -7.61 0.41
C GLU A 137 -8.30 -9.01 0.52
N SER A 138 -7.17 -9.11 1.22
CA SER A 138 -6.45 -10.37 1.42
C SER A 138 -7.08 -11.29 2.46
N GLY A 139 -8.00 -10.77 3.27
CA GLY A 139 -8.41 -11.37 4.54
C GLY A 139 -7.32 -11.22 5.60
N VAL A 140 -7.70 -10.89 6.83
CA VAL A 140 -6.79 -10.84 7.98
C VAL A 140 -7.13 -12.00 8.90
N THR A 141 -6.12 -12.70 9.43
CA THR A 141 -6.37 -13.83 10.34
C THR A 141 -6.69 -13.27 11.73
N HIS A 142 -7.75 -13.80 12.36
CA HIS A 142 -8.17 -13.36 13.68
C HIS A 142 -7.51 -14.20 14.77
N HIS A 143 -6.88 -13.53 15.72
CA HIS A 143 -6.58 -14.13 17.00
C HIS A 143 -7.80 -14.00 17.93
N HIS A 144 -8.50 -15.11 18.18
CA HIS A 144 -9.35 -15.21 19.36
C HIS A 144 -8.44 -15.12 20.60
N VAL A 145 -8.50 -13.98 21.31
CA VAL A 145 -7.94 -13.92 22.66
C VAL A 145 -8.84 -14.78 23.54
N ALA A 146 -8.34 -15.96 23.90
CA ALA A 146 -8.95 -16.83 24.91
C ALA A 146 -8.75 -16.30 26.33
#